data_AF-A0AAE0LY07-F1
#
_entry.id   AF-A0AAE0LY07-F1
#
_cell.length_a   1.000
_cell.length_b   1.000
_cell.length_c   1.000
_cell.angle_alpha   90.00
_cell.angle_beta   90.00
_cell.angle_gamma   90.00
#
_symmetry.space_group_name_H-M   'P 1'
#
loop_
_entity.id
_entity.type
_entity.pdbx_description
1 polymer ?
#
loop_
_entity_poly.entity_id
_entity_poly.type
_entity_poly.pdbx_seq_one_letter_code
_entity_poly.pdbx_strand_id
1 'polypeptide(L)'
;MFLSTLRSGFALGALAISGQASVVLAAECSREALLATAEKYIAAQTSGNLSDLPNSFTTNHFTYQENNQIISIQKGVITKPLKVEYSRHTADTVACASYTELVALTPTPYVIGTQIRHGLGTGTGTGTTETITMIDSITATTGALFFNASATLAHFRTESWGPLEVSTRPSRKMLQDAIDGYLDLWGGPGGPTALSRLPFGRPCERTEGSRYINCTDGIPAGGPVGGKENDMRRYVIDEVTGSADVLCSFTAVGNIPDSHEVRFRMERFGMCILLRFVRLTMGRIGDLLVWRRGRGVVGSRRSEKVYHLEVHVPCFRSGML
;
A
#
# COMPACT_ATOMS: atom_id res chain seq x y z
N MET A 1 -68.84 34.03 -58.30
CA MET A 1 -69.48 32.71 -58.08
C MET A 1 -68.36 31.69 -57.95
N PHE A 2 -68.47 30.81 -56.95
CA PHE A 2 -67.58 29.69 -56.57
C PHE A 2 -66.38 29.93 -55.63
N LEU A 3 -66.59 29.39 -54.42
CA LEU A 3 -65.65 29.07 -53.35
C LEU A 3 -64.52 28.14 -53.81
N SER A 4 -63.33 28.27 -53.21
CA SER A 4 -62.58 27.10 -52.70
C SER A 4 -61.58 27.50 -51.60
N THR A 5 -61.76 26.88 -50.44
CA THR A 5 -60.84 26.71 -49.32
C THR A 5 -59.46 26.15 -49.72
N LEU A 6 -58.36 26.50 -49.01
CA LEU A 6 -57.44 25.51 -48.42
C LEU A 6 -56.35 26.11 -47.49
N ARG A 7 -56.38 25.64 -46.24
CA ARG A 7 -55.28 25.15 -45.38
C ARG A 7 -54.15 26.08 -44.90
N SER A 8 -54.29 26.40 -43.61
CA SER A 8 -53.32 26.37 -42.51
C SER A 8 -51.96 25.72 -42.78
N GLY A 9 -50.91 26.44 -42.35
CA GLY A 9 -49.57 25.91 -42.09
C GLY A 9 -48.82 26.84 -41.13
N PHE A 10 -49.16 26.81 -39.83
CA PHE A 10 -48.34 27.42 -38.79
C PHE A 10 -47.12 26.53 -38.57
N ALA A 11 -45.95 26.95 -39.05
CA ALA A 11 -44.68 26.35 -38.68
C ALA A 11 -44.29 26.84 -37.27
N LEU A 12 -44.56 26.04 -36.24
CA LEU A 12 -43.92 26.20 -34.94
C LEU A 12 -42.46 25.78 -35.07
N GLY A 13 -41.55 26.76 -35.10
CA GLY A 13 -40.13 26.53 -34.91
C GLY A 13 -39.85 26.10 -33.47
N ALA A 14 -39.61 24.81 -33.26
CA ALA A 14 -39.14 24.30 -31.99
C ALA A 14 -37.66 24.69 -31.80
N LEU A 15 -37.41 25.70 -30.96
CA LEU A 15 -36.08 26.06 -30.51
C LEU A 15 -35.60 24.99 -29.51
N ALA A 16 -34.82 24.02 -30.00
CA ALA A 16 -34.20 23.00 -29.15
C ALA A 16 -33.08 23.65 -28.32
N ILE A 17 -33.39 24.06 -27.08
CA ILE A 17 -32.39 24.44 -26.09
C ILE A 17 -31.68 23.15 -25.67
N SER A 18 -30.48 22.93 -26.23
CA SER A 18 -29.57 21.89 -25.78
C SER A 18 -29.02 22.27 -24.41
N GLY A 19 -29.72 21.83 -23.35
CA GLY A 19 -29.21 21.87 -21.99
C GLY A 19 -27.98 20.96 -21.90
N GLN A 20 -26.78 21.53 -22.00
CA GLN A 20 -25.57 20.85 -21.56
C GLN A 20 -25.60 20.79 -20.04
N ALA A 21 -26.23 19.76 -19.49
CA ALA A 21 -26.00 19.36 -18.12
C ALA A 21 -24.55 18.90 -18.03
N SER A 22 -23.65 19.80 -17.65
CA SER A 22 -22.34 19.41 -17.14
C SER A 22 -22.60 18.61 -15.87
N VAL A 23 -22.54 17.29 -15.98
CA VAL A 23 -22.58 16.42 -14.80
C VAL A 23 -21.27 16.69 -14.07
N VAL A 24 -21.31 17.56 -13.05
CA VAL A 24 -20.28 17.60 -12.02
C VAL A 24 -20.43 16.28 -11.28
N LEU A 25 -19.78 15.23 -11.78
CA LEU A 25 -19.57 14.01 -11.00
C LEU A 25 -18.86 14.45 -9.73
N ALA A 26 -19.49 14.17 -8.59
CA ALA A 26 -18.97 14.56 -7.29
C ALA A 26 -17.50 14.08 -7.17
N ALA A 27 -16.63 14.97 -6.69
CA ALA A 27 -15.18 14.82 -6.51
C ALA A 27 -14.81 13.81 -5.39
N GLU A 28 -15.65 12.81 -5.21
CA GLU A 28 -15.76 12.02 -4.01
C GLU A 28 -14.86 10.80 -4.16
N CYS A 29 -13.76 10.83 -3.39
CA CYS A 29 -12.63 9.90 -3.43
C CYS A 29 -11.85 9.91 -4.76
N SER A 30 -11.84 11.02 -5.51
CA SER A 30 -10.97 11.13 -6.69
C SER A 30 -9.51 10.96 -6.29
N ARG A 31 -8.71 10.39 -7.18
CA ARG A 31 -7.27 10.21 -6.96
C ARG A 31 -6.62 11.54 -6.59
N GLU A 32 -6.94 12.59 -7.33
CA GLU A 32 -6.39 13.93 -7.15
C GLU A 32 -6.71 14.48 -5.76
N ALA A 33 -7.95 14.30 -5.27
CA ALA A 33 -8.37 14.77 -3.95
C ALA A 33 -7.71 13.99 -2.81
N LEU A 34 -7.57 12.67 -2.96
CA LEU A 34 -6.87 11.81 -2.00
C LEU A 34 -5.38 12.19 -1.90
N LEU A 35 -4.71 12.37 -3.03
CA LEU A 35 -3.30 12.79 -3.08
C LEU A 35 -3.13 14.22 -2.56
N ALA A 36 -4.04 15.15 -2.86
CA ALA A 36 -3.99 16.51 -2.31
C ALA A 36 -4.12 16.53 -0.78
N THR A 37 -4.89 15.60 -0.19
CA THR A 37 -4.95 15.45 1.27
C THR A 37 -3.64 14.89 1.83
N ALA A 38 -3.03 13.93 1.14
CA ALA A 38 -1.74 13.38 1.52
C ALA A 38 -0.63 14.47 1.53
N GLU A 39 -0.65 15.39 0.57
CA GLU A 39 0.27 16.55 0.55
C GLU A 39 0.05 17.50 1.74
N LYS A 40 -1.21 17.76 2.12
CA LYS A 40 -1.52 18.53 3.34
C LYS A 40 -1.01 17.82 4.60
N TYR A 41 -1.09 16.49 4.65
CA TYR A 41 -0.49 15.71 5.72
C TYR A 41 1.03 15.87 5.78
N ILE A 42 1.73 15.89 4.64
CA ILE A 42 3.18 16.16 4.61
C ILE A 42 3.49 17.57 5.10
N ALA A 43 2.72 18.58 4.71
CA ALA A 43 2.90 19.94 5.21
C ALA A 43 2.70 20.02 6.74
N ALA A 44 1.69 19.33 7.26
CA ALA A 44 1.44 19.24 8.69
C ALA A 44 2.57 18.52 9.44
N GLN A 45 3.03 17.37 8.95
CA GLN A 45 4.15 16.62 9.52
C GLN A 45 5.47 17.41 9.47
N THR A 46 5.67 18.19 8.41
CA THR A 46 6.88 19.02 8.23
C THR A 46 6.91 20.15 9.25
N SER A 47 5.78 20.82 9.46
CA SER A 47 5.67 21.95 10.38
C SER A 47 5.41 21.55 11.84
N GLY A 48 4.94 20.32 12.09
CA GLY A 48 4.38 19.91 13.37
C GLY A 48 3.05 20.58 13.70
N ASN A 49 2.38 21.19 12.71
CA ASN A 49 1.16 21.97 12.88
C ASN A 49 -0.02 21.31 12.14
N LEU A 50 -1.15 21.18 12.84
CA LEU A 50 -2.35 20.52 12.32
C LEU A 50 -3.33 21.48 11.62
N SER A 51 -3.05 22.79 11.59
CA SER A 51 -3.97 23.82 11.07
C SER A 51 -4.39 23.62 9.61
N ASP A 52 -3.53 22.99 8.82
CA ASP A 52 -3.72 22.84 7.38
C ASP A 52 -4.47 21.55 7.01
N LEU A 53 -4.62 20.66 7.98
CA LEU A 53 -5.47 19.49 7.84
C LEU A 53 -6.92 19.89 8.11
N PRO A 54 -7.90 19.26 7.43
CA PRO A 54 -9.31 19.53 7.66
C PRO A 54 -9.65 19.47 9.15
N ASN A 55 -10.47 20.42 9.63
CA ASN A 55 -10.91 20.50 11.04
C ASN A 55 -11.75 19.28 11.50
N SER A 56 -11.84 18.21 10.70
CA SER A 56 -12.61 17.01 10.99
C SER A 56 -12.13 16.25 12.24
N PHE A 57 -10.95 16.58 12.79
CA PHE A 57 -10.43 16.01 14.03
C PHE A 57 -11.25 16.32 15.29
N THR A 58 -12.14 17.32 15.25
CA THR A 58 -13.02 17.66 16.37
C THR A 58 -14.34 16.90 16.36
N THR A 59 -14.54 16.01 15.38
CA THR A 59 -15.76 15.19 15.29
C THR A 59 -15.60 13.90 16.09
N ASN A 60 -16.70 13.39 16.65
CA ASN A 60 -16.72 12.10 17.39
C ASN A 60 -16.42 10.86 16.51
N HIS A 61 -16.12 11.06 15.23
CA HIS A 61 -15.92 10.01 14.23
C HIS A 61 -14.49 9.97 13.68
N PHE A 62 -13.57 10.76 14.25
CA PHE A 62 -12.16 10.74 13.89
C PHE A 62 -11.34 9.81 14.79
N THR A 63 -10.50 8.97 14.20
CA THR A 63 -9.52 8.14 14.92
C THR A 63 -8.11 8.49 14.49
N TYR A 64 -7.25 8.76 15.47
CA TYR A 64 -5.81 8.82 15.27
C TYR A 64 -5.15 7.59 15.88
N GLN A 65 -4.33 6.90 15.10
CA GLN A 65 -3.64 5.70 15.53
C GLN A 65 -2.16 5.76 15.15
N GLU A 66 -1.30 5.38 16.08
CA GLU A 66 0.12 5.17 15.82
C GLU A 66 0.54 3.81 16.34
N ASN A 67 1.25 3.05 15.52
CA ASN A 67 1.85 1.77 15.91
C ASN A 67 0.80 0.82 16.53
N ASN A 68 -0.37 0.73 15.89
CA ASN A 68 -1.54 -0.05 16.35
C ASN A 68 -2.13 0.39 17.70
N GLN A 69 -1.84 1.61 18.17
CA GLN A 69 -2.40 2.17 19.40
C GLN A 69 -3.19 3.43 19.09
N ILE A 70 -4.45 3.47 19.53
CA ILE A 70 -5.28 4.69 19.43
C ILE A 70 -4.74 5.69 20.45
N ILE A 71 -4.30 6.85 19.96
CA ILE A 71 -3.78 7.93 20.78
C ILE A 71 -4.39 9.26 20.34
N SER A 72 -4.32 10.28 21.19
CA SER A 72 -4.69 11.63 20.78
C SER A 72 -3.72 12.15 19.72
N ILE A 73 -4.24 12.73 18.63
CA ILE A 73 -3.43 13.30 17.54
C ILE A 73 -2.44 14.35 18.05
N GLN A 74 -2.80 15.08 19.11
CA GLN A 74 -1.92 16.08 19.73
C GLN A 74 -0.64 15.47 20.32
N LYS A 75 -0.63 14.18 20.64
CA LYS A 75 0.52 13.44 21.17
C LYS A 75 1.31 12.68 20.11
N GLY A 76 0.83 12.67 18.87
CA GLY A 76 1.41 11.90 17.78
C GLY A 76 2.73 12.45 17.25
N VAL A 77 3.43 11.66 16.45
CA VAL A 77 4.56 12.07 15.63
C VAL A 77 4.21 13.24 14.69
N ILE A 78 2.95 13.37 14.28
CA ILE A 78 2.48 14.44 13.39
C ILE A 78 2.63 15.85 14.00
N THR A 79 2.70 15.97 15.33
CA THR A 79 2.95 17.26 16.01
C THR A 79 4.43 17.53 16.26
N LYS A 80 5.32 16.62 15.83
CA LYS A 80 6.77 16.81 15.88
C LYS A 80 7.22 17.33 14.51
N PRO A 81 7.79 18.54 14.39
CA PRO A 81 8.31 19.03 13.13
C PRO A 81 9.43 18.12 12.62
N LEU A 82 9.29 17.62 11.40
CA LEU A 82 10.30 16.78 10.73
C LEU A 82 10.77 17.44 9.44
N LYS A 83 12.08 17.37 9.17
CA LYS A 83 12.57 17.69 7.83
C LYS A 83 12.35 16.48 6.92
N VAL A 84 11.24 16.48 6.19
CA VAL A 84 10.90 15.42 5.23
C VAL A 84 11.84 15.51 4.03
N GLU A 85 12.65 14.46 3.82
CA GLU A 85 13.64 14.36 2.73
C GLU A 85 13.13 13.54 1.54
N TYR A 86 12.03 12.82 1.75
CA TYR A 86 11.30 12.04 0.75
C TYR A 86 9.87 11.82 1.23
N SER A 87 8.91 11.93 0.33
CA SER A 87 7.55 11.44 0.48
C SER A 87 7.06 10.83 -0.83
N ARG A 88 6.19 9.82 -0.73
CA ARG A 88 5.49 9.23 -1.87
C ARG A 88 4.07 8.87 -1.45
N HIS A 89 3.13 9.09 -2.35
CA HIS A 89 1.71 8.92 -2.12
C HIS A 89 1.09 7.93 -3.11
N THR A 90 0.18 7.11 -2.64
CA THR A 90 -0.71 6.27 -3.45
C THR A 90 -2.15 6.51 -3.04
N ALA A 91 -3.08 6.21 -3.94
CA ALA A 91 -4.50 6.49 -3.73
C ALA A 91 -5.36 5.27 -4.07
N ASP A 92 -6.24 4.94 -3.14
CA ASP A 92 -7.25 3.91 -3.24
C ASP A 92 -8.63 4.57 -3.33
N THR A 93 -9.10 4.73 -4.56
CA THR A 93 -10.39 5.37 -4.84
C THR A 93 -11.58 4.49 -4.43
N VAL A 94 -11.38 3.19 -4.22
CA VAL A 94 -12.43 2.25 -3.79
C VAL A 94 -12.61 2.30 -2.28
N ALA A 95 -11.50 2.31 -1.54
CA ALA A 95 -11.51 2.41 -0.08
C ALA A 95 -11.55 3.86 0.44
N CYS A 96 -11.58 4.85 -0.46
CA CYS A 96 -11.49 6.27 -0.15
C CYS A 96 -10.33 6.59 0.80
N ALA A 97 -9.15 6.14 0.42
CA ALA A 97 -7.97 6.21 1.27
C ALA A 97 -6.71 6.54 0.46
N SER A 98 -5.72 7.11 1.12
CA SER A 98 -4.36 7.25 0.58
C SER A 98 -3.35 6.58 1.50
N TYR A 99 -2.22 6.18 0.93
CA TYR A 99 -1.05 5.76 1.68
C TYR A 99 0.10 6.70 1.37
N THR A 100 0.82 7.10 2.41
CA THR A 100 1.97 7.99 2.34
C THR A 100 3.13 7.31 3.02
N GLU A 101 4.23 7.16 2.29
CA GLU A 101 5.51 6.77 2.86
C GLU A 101 6.43 7.98 2.89
N LEU A 102 7.04 8.28 4.04
CA LEU A 102 7.97 9.40 4.19
C LEU A 102 9.23 9.02 4.95
N VAL A 103 10.30 9.76 4.67
CA VAL A 103 11.60 9.64 5.34
C VAL A 103 12.05 11.01 5.81
N ALA A 104 12.41 11.10 7.09
CA ALA A 104 13.06 12.25 7.68
C ALA A 104 14.40 11.85 8.29
N LEU A 105 15.43 12.68 8.11
CA LEU A 105 16.75 12.42 8.68
C LEU A 105 16.99 13.21 9.98
N THR A 106 16.33 14.35 10.13
CA THR A 106 16.51 15.29 11.24
C THR A 106 15.16 15.91 11.67
N PRO A 107 15.01 16.35 12.92
CA PRO A 107 15.99 16.28 14.02
C PRO A 107 16.17 14.85 14.57
N THR A 108 15.09 14.06 14.54
CA THR A 108 15.13 12.62 14.82
C THR A 108 14.87 11.87 13.52
N PRO A 109 15.65 10.84 13.19
CA PRO A 109 15.41 10.07 11.97
C PRO A 109 14.12 9.25 12.09
N TYR A 110 13.30 9.30 11.05
CA TYR A 110 12.05 8.55 10.95
C TYR A 110 11.86 7.96 9.55
N VAL A 111 11.24 6.79 9.51
CA VAL A 111 10.56 6.24 8.33
C VAL A 111 9.13 5.98 8.76
N ILE A 112 8.15 6.57 8.07
CA ILE A 112 6.75 6.51 8.48
C ILE A 112 5.90 6.10 7.29
N GLY A 113 5.05 5.09 7.48
CA GLY A 113 3.97 4.72 6.57
C GLY A 113 2.64 5.14 7.18
N THR A 114 1.86 5.94 6.47
CA THR A 114 0.60 6.52 6.97
C THR A 114 -0.54 6.26 6.00
N GLN A 115 -1.64 5.70 6.49
CA GLN A 115 -2.91 5.65 5.77
C GLN A 115 -3.83 6.79 6.24
N ILE A 116 -4.39 7.54 5.29
CA ILE A 116 -5.44 8.53 5.56
C ILE A 116 -6.72 8.01 4.93
N ARG A 117 -7.78 7.90 5.73
CA ARG A 117 -9.10 7.42 5.30
C ARG A 117 -10.11 8.53 5.41
N HIS A 118 -11.00 8.58 4.44
CA HIS A 118 -12.07 9.56 4.37
C HIS A 118 -13.44 8.90 4.59
N GLY A 119 -14.40 9.69 5.05
CA GLY A 119 -15.77 9.22 5.25
C GLY A 119 -16.45 8.91 3.92
N LEU A 120 -16.88 7.66 3.75
CA LEU A 120 -17.86 7.32 2.72
C LEU A 120 -19.21 7.85 3.21
N GLY A 121 -19.66 8.97 2.64
CA GLY A 121 -20.97 9.53 2.92
C GLY A 121 -22.07 8.47 2.73
N THR A 122 -23.09 8.59 3.56
CA THR A 122 -24.08 7.55 3.86
C THR A 122 -24.74 6.94 2.63
N GLY A 123 -24.26 5.78 2.17
CA GLY A 123 -25.07 4.76 1.48
C GLY A 123 -25.67 5.09 0.10
N THR A 124 -25.45 6.28 -0.45
CA THR A 124 -25.95 6.69 -1.79
C THR A 124 -24.86 6.80 -2.84
N GLY A 125 -23.65 6.33 -2.55
CA GLY A 125 -22.49 6.50 -3.43
C GLY A 125 -21.95 7.92 -3.44
N THR A 126 -22.20 8.69 -2.36
CA THR A 126 -21.82 10.10 -2.28
C THR A 126 -20.98 10.42 -1.03
N GLY A 127 -19.66 10.21 -1.07
CA GLY A 127 -18.76 10.42 0.08
C GLY A 127 -17.69 11.49 -0.11
N THR A 128 -17.70 12.53 0.73
CA THR A 128 -16.79 13.67 0.58
C THR A 128 -15.39 13.40 1.11
N THR A 129 -14.35 13.69 0.30
CA THR A 129 -12.94 13.72 0.77
C THR A 129 -12.68 14.81 1.81
N GLU A 130 -13.67 15.65 2.10
CA GLU A 130 -13.56 16.74 3.07
C GLU A 130 -13.44 16.25 4.51
N THR A 131 -13.93 15.05 4.81
CA THR A 131 -13.91 14.49 6.17
C THR A 131 -12.89 13.36 6.27
N ILE A 132 -11.79 13.61 6.98
CA ILE A 132 -10.86 12.56 7.40
C ILE A 132 -11.47 11.82 8.59
N THR A 133 -11.66 10.51 8.46
CA THR A 133 -12.18 9.63 9.52
C THR A 133 -11.06 8.90 10.25
N MET A 134 -9.92 8.67 9.60
CA MET A 134 -8.78 8.03 10.22
C MET A 134 -7.45 8.55 9.67
N ILE A 135 -6.49 8.77 10.57
CA ILE A 135 -5.06 8.82 10.24
C ILE A 135 -4.40 7.70 11.05
N ASP A 136 -3.83 6.73 10.34
CA ASP A 136 -3.15 5.57 10.93
C ASP A 136 -1.71 5.53 10.47
N SER A 137 -0.76 5.55 11.39
CA SER A 137 0.66 5.59 11.06
C SER A 137 1.43 4.45 11.74
N ILE A 138 2.32 3.81 10.97
CA ILE A 138 3.40 2.99 11.52
C ILE A 138 4.69 3.80 11.41
N THR A 139 5.31 4.03 12.56
CA THR A 139 6.44 4.94 12.71
C THR A 139 7.67 4.17 13.16
N ALA A 140 8.70 4.09 12.32
CA ALA A 140 10.00 3.53 12.71
C ALA A 140 11.00 4.65 12.98
N THR A 141 11.79 4.48 14.04
CA THR A 141 12.87 5.39 14.43
C THR A 141 14.05 4.61 15.02
N THR A 142 15.08 5.32 15.50
CA THR A 142 16.27 4.73 16.11
C THR A 142 15.90 3.64 17.14
N GLY A 143 16.48 2.46 16.96
CA GLY A 143 16.20 1.27 17.80
C GLY A 143 15.32 0.23 17.13
N ALA A 144 14.59 0.58 16.06
CA ALA A 144 13.80 -0.36 15.27
C ALA A 144 14.66 -1.35 14.45
N LEU A 145 14.09 -2.51 14.11
CA LEU A 145 14.81 -3.59 13.40
C LEU A 145 15.37 -3.10 12.07
N PHE A 146 16.67 -3.28 11.87
CA PHE A 146 17.38 -2.88 10.64
C PHE A 146 17.19 -1.40 10.26
N PHE A 147 16.83 -0.54 11.22
CA PHE A 147 16.54 0.86 10.95
C PHE A 147 17.80 1.67 10.65
N ASN A 148 17.78 2.34 9.50
CA ASN A 148 18.72 3.36 9.06
C ASN A 148 18.03 4.27 8.01
N ALA A 149 17.48 5.40 8.45
CA ALA A 149 16.74 6.31 7.57
C ALA A 149 17.55 6.80 6.36
N SER A 150 18.86 6.98 6.47
CA SER A 150 19.71 7.38 5.33
C SER A 150 19.85 6.28 4.29
N ALA A 151 20.00 5.02 4.72
CA ALA A 151 20.02 3.87 3.81
C ALA A 151 18.64 3.66 3.16
N THR A 152 17.54 3.78 3.93
CA THR A 152 16.18 3.76 3.38
C THR A 152 16.00 4.83 2.30
N LEU A 153 16.38 6.09 2.60
CA LEU A 153 16.32 7.18 1.63
C LEU A 153 17.12 6.89 0.35
N ALA A 154 18.32 6.32 0.49
CA ALA A 154 19.15 5.95 -0.66
C ALA A 154 18.45 4.92 -1.55
N HIS A 155 17.79 3.91 -0.97
CA HIS A 155 17.00 2.94 -1.73
C HIS A 155 15.79 3.59 -2.40
N PHE A 156 15.03 4.39 -1.67
CA PHE A 156 13.78 5.01 -2.16
C PHE A 156 14.04 5.89 -3.38
N ARG A 157 15.17 6.61 -3.40
CA ARG A 157 15.57 7.47 -4.52
C ARG A 157 15.94 6.72 -5.81
N THR A 158 16.16 5.41 -5.75
CA THR A 158 16.49 4.59 -6.94
C THR A 158 15.26 3.99 -7.60
N GLU A 159 14.09 4.11 -7.00
CA GLU A 159 12.90 3.40 -7.43
C GLU A 159 12.00 4.26 -8.32
N SER A 160 11.32 3.60 -9.25
CA SER A 160 10.30 4.24 -10.09
C SER A 160 8.90 3.83 -9.65
N TRP A 161 8.11 4.83 -9.25
CA TRP A 161 6.75 4.69 -8.73
C TRP A 161 5.69 5.38 -9.60
N GLY A 162 6.03 5.65 -10.86
CA GLY A 162 5.10 6.24 -11.83
C GLY A 162 3.88 5.34 -12.12
N PRO A 163 2.83 5.91 -12.75
CA PRO A 163 1.67 5.15 -13.16
C PRO A 163 2.08 4.03 -14.14
N LEU A 164 1.44 2.87 -14.03
CA LEU A 164 1.54 1.81 -15.03
C LEU A 164 0.67 2.12 -16.25
N GLU A 165 1.10 1.59 -17.39
CA GLU A 165 0.28 1.50 -18.59
C GLU A 165 -1.01 0.74 -18.29
N VAL A 166 -2.15 1.27 -18.76
CA VAL A 166 -3.50 0.76 -18.44
C VAL A 166 -3.63 -0.74 -18.71
N SER A 167 -3.08 -1.21 -19.84
CA SER A 167 -3.11 -2.63 -20.25
C SER A 167 -2.25 -3.56 -19.38
N THR A 168 -1.39 -3.01 -18.52
CA THR A 168 -0.48 -3.77 -17.66
C THR A 168 -0.81 -3.64 -16.17
N ARG A 169 -1.85 -2.86 -15.82
CA ARG A 169 -2.25 -2.67 -14.43
C ARG A 169 -2.77 -3.98 -13.85
N PRO A 170 -2.23 -4.47 -12.73
CA PRO A 170 -2.82 -5.60 -12.03
C PRO A 170 -4.18 -5.20 -11.46
N SER A 171 -5.10 -6.16 -11.37
CA SER A 171 -6.37 -5.91 -10.69
C SER A 171 -6.16 -5.71 -9.19
N ARG A 172 -7.07 -4.97 -8.55
CA ARG A 172 -7.13 -4.83 -7.09
C ARG A 172 -7.01 -6.17 -6.36
N LYS A 173 -7.73 -7.18 -6.84
CA LYS A 173 -7.70 -8.53 -6.24
C LYS A 173 -6.31 -9.15 -6.34
N MET A 174 -5.63 -9.04 -7.49
CA MET A 174 -4.27 -9.55 -7.64
C MET A 174 -3.28 -8.87 -6.69
N LEU A 175 -3.41 -7.54 -6.51
CA LEU A 175 -2.59 -6.78 -5.57
C LEU A 175 -2.83 -7.22 -4.13
N GLN A 176 -4.10 -7.40 -3.75
CA GLN A 176 -4.47 -7.89 -2.42
C GLN A 176 -3.98 -9.32 -2.17
N ASP A 177 -4.22 -10.24 -3.11
CA ASP A 177 -3.76 -11.63 -3.02
C ASP A 177 -2.22 -11.71 -2.88
N ALA A 178 -1.49 -10.81 -3.55
CA ALA A 178 -0.03 -10.75 -3.47
C ALA A 178 0.47 -10.28 -2.10
N ILE A 179 -0.16 -9.28 -1.50
CA ILE A 179 0.27 -8.86 -0.16
C ILE A 179 -0.19 -9.85 0.92
N ASP A 180 -1.38 -10.44 0.77
CA ASP A 180 -1.89 -11.47 1.67
C ASP A 180 -1.05 -12.75 1.63
N GLY A 181 -0.63 -13.19 0.44
CA GLY A 181 0.28 -14.33 0.34
C GLY A 181 1.61 -14.08 1.04
N TYR A 182 2.12 -12.84 1.06
CA TYR A 182 3.33 -12.51 1.83
C TYR A 182 3.07 -12.52 3.33
N LEU A 183 1.94 -12.01 3.81
CA LEU A 183 1.61 -12.07 5.23
C LEU A 183 1.38 -13.51 5.71
N ASP A 184 0.68 -14.32 4.92
CA ASP A 184 0.37 -15.72 5.22
C ASP A 184 1.62 -16.61 5.23
N LEU A 185 2.71 -16.19 4.59
CA LEU A 185 4.01 -16.84 4.68
C LEU A 185 4.49 -17.02 6.13
N TRP A 186 4.12 -16.09 7.02
CA TRP A 186 4.66 -16.02 8.37
C TRP A 186 3.79 -16.71 9.42
N GLY A 187 2.50 -16.91 9.16
CA GLY A 187 1.60 -17.51 10.14
C GLY A 187 0.22 -17.88 9.60
N GLY A 188 0.09 -18.05 8.28
CA GLY A 188 -1.15 -18.51 7.67
C GLY A 188 -1.18 -20.03 7.46
N PRO A 189 -2.33 -20.57 7.01
CA PRO A 189 -2.50 -21.99 6.73
C PRO A 189 -1.55 -22.52 5.64
N GLY A 190 -1.00 -21.63 4.80
CA GLY A 190 -0.03 -21.99 3.77
C GLY A 190 1.42 -22.05 4.23
N GLY A 191 1.80 -21.32 5.29
CA GLY A 191 3.20 -21.15 5.70
C GLY A 191 4.16 -20.95 4.50
N PRO A 192 5.29 -21.69 4.41
CA PRO A 192 6.23 -21.60 3.29
C PRO A 192 5.62 -21.87 1.90
N THR A 193 4.51 -22.59 1.79
CA THR A 193 3.85 -22.88 0.50
C THR A 193 3.05 -21.69 -0.04
N ALA A 194 2.78 -20.66 0.79
CA ALA A 194 2.16 -19.41 0.36
C ALA A 194 2.96 -18.70 -0.73
N LEU A 195 4.28 -18.95 -0.78
CA LEU A 195 5.17 -18.45 -1.82
C LEU A 195 4.78 -18.86 -3.24
N SER A 196 4.19 -20.04 -3.42
CA SER A 196 3.74 -20.50 -4.74
C SER A 196 2.57 -19.70 -5.30
N ARG A 197 1.85 -18.97 -4.44
CA ARG A 197 0.73 -18.08 -4.81
C ARG A 197 1.21 -16.67 -5.17
N LEU A 198 2.46 -16.35 -4.88
CA LEU A 198 3.03 -15.02 -5.12
C LEU A 198 3.70 -14.99 -6.48
N PRO A 199 3.30 -14.08 -7.38
CA PRO A 199 3.95 -13.95 -8.68
C PRO A 199 5.28 -13.21 -8.54
N PHE A 200 6.19 -13.72 -7.72
CA PHE A 200 7.54 -13.20 -7.61
C PHE A 200 8.30 -13.48 -8.91
N GLY A 201 8.49 -12.45 -9.71
CA GLY A 201 9.45 -12.48 -10.81
C GLY A 201 10.88 -12.46 -10.29
N ARG A 202 11.80 -12.90 -11.15
CA ARG A 202 13.24 -12.70 -10.98
C ARG A 202 13.71 -11.62 -11.95
N PRO A 203 14.43 -10.59 -11.49
CA PRO A 203 14.80 -10.32 -10.08
C PRO A 203 13.60 -9.79 -9.26
N CYS A 204 13.57 -10.10 -7.95
CA CYS A 204 12.73 -9.35 -6.99
C CYS A 204 13.59 -8.52 -6.04
N GLU A 205 13.00 -7.47 -5.49
CA GLU A 205 13.65 -6.57 -4.54
C GLU A 205 12.85 -6.53 -3.24
N ARG A 206 13.56 -6.66 -2.13
CA ARG A 206 12.96 -6.64 -0.80
C ARG A 206 13.74 -5.70 0.10
N THR A 207 13.08 -4.74 0.69
CA THR A 207 13.66 -3.82 1.68
C THR A 207 12.96 -4.02 3.01
N GLU A 208 13.65 -4.61 3.99
CA GLU A 208 13.15 -4.79 5.36
C GLU A 208 13.82 -3.84 6.33
N GLY A 209 13.04 -2.91 6.88
CA GLY A 209 13.60 -1.72 7.52
C GLY A 209 14.43 -0.96 6.51
N SER A 210 15.75 -1.00 6.66
CA SER A 210 16.71 -0.41 5.71
C SER A 210 17.62 -1.44 5.05
N ARG A 211 17.31 -2.74 5.20
CA ARG A 211 18.08 -3.83 4.60
C ARG A 211 17.49 -4.21 3.25
N TYR A 212 18.13 -3.71 2.19
CA TYR A 212 17.86 -4.15 0.82
C TYR A 212 18.43 -5.55 0.56
N ILE A 213 17.64 -6.37 -0.11
CA ILE A 213 17.98 -7.71 -0.58
C ILE A 213 17.51 -7.82 -2.02
N ASN A 214 18.46 -8.13 -2.90
CA ASN A 214 18.14 -8.65 -4.23
C ASN A 214 17.80 -10.14 -4.05
N CYS A 215 16.56 -10.52 -4.35
CA CYS A 215 16.03 -11.87 -4.13
C CYS A 215 16.58 -12.93 -5.10
N THR A 216 17.79 -12.75 -5.67
CA THR A 216 18.35 -13.69 -6.65
C THR A 216 18.43 -15.13 -6.09
N ASP A 217 18.69 -15.25 -4.78
CA ASP A 217 18.79 -16.52 -4.05
C ASP A 217 17.46 -17.00 -3.45
N GLY A 218 16.36 -16.27 -3.69
CA GLY A 218 15.02 -16.59 -3.19
C GLY A 218 14.50 -15.63 -2.12
N ILE A 219 13.34 -15.99 -1.60
CA ILE A 219 12.56 -15.25 -0.59
C ILE A 219 12.67 -15.94 0.77
N PRO A 220 12.40 -15.24 1.90
CA PRO A 220 12.48 -15.85 3.23
C PRO A 220 11.66 -17.15 3.33
N ALA A 221 12.18 -18.12 4.08
CA ALA A 221 11.52 -19.42 4.28
C ALA A 221 10.15 -19.31 4.97
N GLY A 222 9.84 -18.15 5.56
CA GLY A 222 8.60 -17.90 6.27
C GLY A 222 8.60 -18.41 7.71
N GLY A 223 7.41 -18.37 8.30
CA GLY A 223 7.15 -18.88 9.65
C GLY A 223 6.66 -20.34 9.62
N PRO A 224 6.43 -20.95 10.79
CA PRO A 224 5.89 -22.30 10.87
C PRO A 224 4.48 -22.36 10.24
N VAL A 225 4.18 -23.48 9.57
CA VAL A 225 2.83 -23.77 9.05
C VAL A 225 1.83 -23.77 10.22
N GLY A 226 0.70 -23.07 10.07
CA GLY A 226 -0.29 -22.96 11.13
C GLY A 226 0.14 -22.05 12.29
N GLY A 227 1.06 -21.11 12.02
CA GLY A 227 1.36 -20.02 12.95
C GLY A 227 0.15 -19.11 13.20
N LYS A 228 0.37 -18.00 13.92
CA LYS A 228 -0.69 -17.00 14.13
C LYS A 228 -0.82 -16.12 12.90
N GLU A 229 -2.04 -16.00 12.37
CA GLU A 229 -2.31 -15.09 11.27
C GLU A 229 -2.07 -13.63 11.68
N ASN A 230 -1.50 -12.84 10.77
CA ASN A 230 -1.32 -11.41 10.99
C ASN A 230 -2.67 -10.73 11.04
N ASP A 231 -2.93 -10.04 12.14
CA ASP A 231 -4.21 -9.39 12.42
C ASP A 231 -4.17 -7.90 12.04
N MET A 232 -5.28 -7.22 12.32
CA MET A 232 -5.38 -5.77 12.15
C MET A 232 -5.02 -5.30 10.72
N ARG A 233 -5.19 -6.13 9.70
CA ARG A 233 -4.85 -5.79 8.31
C ARG A 233 -5.75 -4.66 7.79
N ARG A 234 -5.15 -3.54 7.40
CA ARG A 234 -5.84 -2.37 6.83
C ARG A 234 -5.15 -2.02 5.53
N TYR A 235 -5.89 -2.04 4.42
CA TYR A 235 -5.31 -1.94 3.08
C TYR A 235 -5.52 -0.58 2.44
N VAL A 236 -4.54 -0.16 1.64
CA VAL A 236 -4.66 0.85 0.59
C VAL A 236 -4.13 0.22 -0.69
N ILE A 237 -4.98 0.11 -1.71
CA ILE A 237 -4.63 -0.54 -2.98
C ILE A 237 -4.81 0.44 -4.13
N ASP A 238 -3.73 0.66 -4.88
CA ASP A 238 -3.66 1.61 -5.98
C ASP A 238 -3.28 0.88 -7.28
N GLU A 239 -4.28 0.59 -8.12
CA GLU A 239 -4.07 -0.09 -9.41
C GLU A 239 -3.29 0.78 -10.40
N VAL A 240 -3.38 2.10 -10.30
CA VAL A 240 -2.67 3.05 -11.19
C VAL A 240 -1.17 2.94 -10.94
N THR A 241 -0.76 2.95 -9.68
CA THR A 241 0.62 2.70 -9.28
C THR A 241 0.84 1.23 -8.95
N GLY A 242 -0.01 0.32 -9.43
CA GLY A 242 0.04 -1.14 -9.21
C GLY A 242 0.66 -1.57 -7.87
N SER A 243 0.20 -0.98 -6.77
CA SER A 243 0.71 -1.22 -5.43
C SER A 243 -0.40 -1.53 -4.44
N ALA A 244 -0.05 -2.23 -3.38
CA ALA A 244 -0.88 -2.38 -2.20
C ALA A 244 -0.02 -2.18 -0.95
N ASP A 245 -0.47 -1.33 -0.05
CA ASP A 245 0.02 -1.25 1.33
C ASP A 245 -0.97 -1.95 2.27
N VAL A 246 -0.42 -2.58 3.30
CA VAL A 246 -1.17 -3.06 4.45
C VAL A 246 -0.45 -2.67 5.75
N LEU A 247 -1.13 -1.88 6.56
CA LEU A 247 -0.77 -1.72 7.97
C LEU A 247 -1.38 -2.89 8.74
N CYS A 248 -0.59 -3.55 9.59
CA CYS A 248 -1.05 -4.71 10.35
C CYS A 248 -0.43 -4.75 11.75
N SER A 249 -0.92 -5.67 12.58
CA SER A 249 -0.08 -6.23 13.63
C SER A 249 0.48 -7.55 13.12
N PHE A 250 1.80 -7.62 13.08
CA PHE A 250 2.58 -8.76 12.60
C PHE A 250 2.60 -9.84 13.70
N THR A 251 1.42 -10.38 13.98
CA THR A 251 1.11 -11.34 15.05
C THR A 251 1.96 -12.60 14.95
N ALA A 252 2.26 -13.04 13.72
CA ALA A 252 3.13 -14.18 13.45
C ALA A 252 4.52 -14.09 14.07
N VAL A 253 5.01 -12.87 14.34
CA VAL A 253 6.37 -12.60 14.84
C VAL A 253 6.37 -11.78 16.13
N GLY A 254 5.25 -11.75 16.86
CA GLY A 254 5.15 -11.15 18.20
C GLY A 254 4.30 -9.88 18.28
N ASN A 255 3.23 -9.77 17.50
CA ASN A 255 2.25 -8.66 17.53
C ASN A 255 2.91 -7.29 17.28
N ILE A 256 3.85 -7.27 16.33
CA ILE A 256 4.64 -6.07 16.03
C ILE A 256 3.88 -5.17 15.06
N PRO A 257 3.72 -3.87 15.33
CA PRO A 257 3.20 -2.94 14.33
C PRO A 257 4.13 -2.88 13.11
N ASP A 258 3.56 -3.10 11.93
CA ASP A 258 4.31 -3.15 10.67
C ASP A 258 3.47 -2.58 9.51
N SER A 259 4.17 -2.02 8.52
CA SER A 259 3.62 -1.56 7.24
C SER A 259 4.29 -2.38 6.17
N HIS A 260 3.51 -3.16 5.44
CA HIS A 260 4.00 -3.94 4.30
C HIS A 260 3.49 -3.27 3.03
N GLU A 261 4.36 -3.04 2.05
CA GLU A 261 3.92 -2.57 0.73
C GLU A 261 4.48 -3.48 -0.36
N VAL A 262 3.62 -3.82 -1.31
CA VAL A 262 3.97 -4.53 -2.54
C VAL A 262 3.79 -3.61 -3.74
N ARG A 263 4.71 -3.65 -4.69
CA ARG A 263 4.58 -2.96 -5.99
C ARG A 263 4.90 -3.90 -7.12
N PHE A 264 3.96 -3.97 -8.07
CA PHE A 264 4.10 -4.70 -9.31
C PHE A 264 4.88 -3.85 -10.32
N ARG A 265 5.99 -4.38 -10.84
CA ARG A 265 6.73 -3.78 -11.95
C ARG A 265 6.77 -4.72 -13.13
N MET A 266 6.52 -4.18 -14.31
CA MET A 266 6.75 -4.90 -15.56
C MET A 266 8.24 -4.81 -15.90
N GLU A 267 8.93 -5.94 -15.83
CA GLU A 267 10.33 -6.07 -16.24
C GLU A 267 10.42 -6.90 -17.52
N ARG A 268 11.57 -6.81 -18.20
CA ARG A 268 11.85 -7.52 -19.47
C ARG A 268 11.63 -9.04 -19.38
N PHE A 269 11.69 -9.62 -18.18
CA PHE A 269 11.54 -11.06 -17.93
C PHE A 269 10.27 -11.43 -17.15
N GLY A 270 9.37 -10.48 -16.88
CA GLY A 270 8.11 -10.73 -16.17
C GLY A 270 7.83 -9.72 -15.06
N MET A 271 6.93 -10.10 -14.16
CA MET A 271 6.40 -9.21 -13.14
C MET A 271 7.24 -9.28 -11.86
N CYS A 272 7.84 -8.17 -11.43
CA CYS A 272 8.61 -8.09 -10.19
C CYS A 272 7.74 -7.53 -9.06
N ILE A 273 7.83 -8.12 -7.86
CA ILE A 273 7.27 -7.55 -6.63
C ILE A 273 8.40 -6.86 -5.86
N LEU A 274 8.21 -5.57 -5.59
CA LEU A 274 9.02 -4.82 -4.63
C LEU A 274 8.31 -4.84 -3.29
N LEU A 275 8.98 -5.36 -2.25
CA LEU A 275 8.45 -5.48 -0.90
C LEU A 275 9.10 -4.46 0.04
N ARG A 276 8.30 -3.66 0.76
CA ARG A 276 8.77 -2.74 1.82
C ARG A 276 8.22 -3.10 3.18
N PHE A 277 9.01 -2.84 4.22
CA PHE A 277 8.61 -3.01 5.61
C PHE A 277 9.04 -1.83 6.48
N VAL A 278 8.09 -1.13 7.09
CA VAL A 278 8.36 -0.18 8.19
C VAL A 278 8.07 -0.88 9.50
N ARG A 279 9.11 -1.50 10.07
CA ARG A 279 8.96 -2.37 11.22
C ARG A 279 9.39 -1.72 12.51
N LEU A 280 8.62 -1.91 13.58
CA LEU A 280 9.02 -1.58 14.94
C LEU A 280 9.51 -2.80 15.71
N THR A 281 10.74 -2.76 16.21
CA THR A 281 11.13 -3.72 17.26
C THR A 281 11.97 -2.99 18.29
N MET A 282 11.55 -2.99 19.54
CA MET A 282 12.45 -2.68 20.66
C MET A 282 12.75 -4.00 21.37
N GLY A 283 13.93 -4.57 21.15
CA GLY A 283 14.36 -5.80 21.84
C GLY A 283 15.21 -6.75 20.98
N ARG A 284 16.08 -7.54 21.64
CA ARG A 284 17.06 -8.44 21.01
C ARG A 284 16.40 -9.53 20.17
N ILE A 285 16.30 -9.33 18.86
CA ILE A 285 15.97 -10.38 17.87
C ILE A 285 17.28 -11.07 17.46
N GLY A 286 17.89 -11.78 18.40
CA GLY A 286 19.06 -12.61 18.11
C GLY A 286 18.69 -13.91 17.38
N ASP A 287 17.51 -14.48 17.64
CA ASP A 287 17.33 -15.92 17.47
C ASP A 287 16.20 -16.38 16.53
N LEU A 288 15.38 -15.46 15.99
CA LEU A 288 14.19 -15.83 15.21
C LEU A 288 14.33 -15.73 13.68
N LEU A 289 15.36 -15.03 13.18
CA LEU A 289 15.63 -14.90 11.74
C LEU A 289 16.96 -15.56 11.39
N VAL A 290 17.08 -16.86 11.66
CA VAL A 290 18.21 -17.65 11.14
C VAL A 290 17.98 -17.89 9.65
N TRP A 291 18.64 -17.09 8.81
CA TRP A 291 18.94 -17.49 7.43
C TRP A 291 19.82 -18.74 7.51
N ARG A 292 19.22 -19.93 7.43
CA ARG A 292 20.01 -21.15 7.21
C ARG A 292 20.59 -21.07 5.80
N ARG A 293 21.81 -20.54 5.67
CA ARG A 293 22.71 -20.91 4.57
C ARG A 293 22.85 -22.42 4.65
N GLY A 294 22.36 -23.13 3.64
CA GLY A 294 22.58 -24.56 3.49
C GLY A 294 24.08 -24.84 3.44
N ARG A 295 24.67 -25.25 4.57
CA ARG A 295 25.97 -25.90 4.57
C ARG A 295 25.72 -27.39 4.48
N GLY A 296 26.07 -27.97 3.33
CA GLY A 296 26.12 -29.41 3.15
C GLY A 296 26.98 -30.02 4.26
N VAL A 297 26.38 -30.95 5.00
CA VAL A 297 27.11 -31.78 5.96
C VAL A 297 27.59 -33.02 5.21
N VAL A 298 28.91 -33.10 5.02
CA VAL A 298 29.59 -34.32 4.60
C VAL A 298 29.58 -35.27 5.79
N GLY A 299 28.97 -36.45 5.65
CA GLY A 299 29.17 -37.55 6.59
C GLY A 299 28.05 -38.58 6.66
N SER A 300 28.35 -39.78 6.14
CA SER A 300 27.77 -41.09 6.49
C SER A 300 26.42 -41.52 5.89
N ARG A 301 26.53 -42.20 4.73
CA ARG A 301 25.74 -43.32 4.21
C ARG A 301 24.38 -43.63 4.89
N ARG A 302 23.30 -43.22 4.22
CA ARG A 302 22.22 -44.12 3.77
C ARG A 302 21.51 -43.44 2.60
N SER A 303 21.27 -44.21 1.54
CA SER A 303 20.66 -43.76 0.30
C SER A 303 19.20 -43.39 0.52
N GLU A 304 18.92 -42.10 0.71
CA GLU A 304 17.59 -41.54 0.42
C GLU A 304 17.70 -40.74 -0.87
N LYS A 305 16.90 -41.13 -1.86
CA LYS A 305 16.72 -40.37 -3.10
C LYS A 305 16.09 -39.04 -2.71
N VAL A 306 16.90 -37.98 -2.64
CA VAL A 306 16.41 -36.61 -2.56
C VAL A 306 15.86 -36.25 -3.94
N TYR A 307 14.54 -36.21 -4.06
CA TYR A 307 13.89 -35.60 -5.21
C TYR A 307 14.08 -34.08 -5.09
N HIS A 308 14.95 -33.51 -5.92
CA HIS A 308 14.94 -32.07 -6.18
C HIS A 308 13.65 -31.73 -6.90
N LEU A 309 12.69 -31.15 -6.18
CA LEU A 309 11.58 -30.46 -6.83
C LEU A 309 12.11 -29.09 -7.30
N GLU A 310 12.70 -29.07 -8.49
CA GLU A 310 12.84 -27.83 -9.26
C GLU A 310 11.43 -27.34 -9.60
N VAL A 311 10.84 -26.55 -8.71
CA VAL A 311 9.64 -25.78 -9.04
C VAL A 311 10.13 -24.59 -9.87
N HIS A 312 10.22 -24.79 -11.18
CA HIS A 312 10.11 -23.68 -12.12
C HIS A 312 8.73 -23.07 -11.92
N VAL A 313 8.63 -22.00 -11.12
CA VAL A 313 7.46 -21.13 -11.12
C VAL A 313 7.48 -20.44 -12.49
N PRO A 314 6.58 -20.80 -13.42
CA PRO A 314 6.59 -20.15 -14.71
C PRO A 314 6.24 -18.68 -14.49
N CYS A 315 7.11 -17.78 -14.95
CA CYS A 315 6.72 -16.38 -15.14
C CYS A 315 5.43 -16.39 -15.95
N PHE A 316 4.38 -15.77 -15.42
CA PHE A 316 3.12 -15.58 -16.14
C PHE A 316 3.46 -14.82 -17.43
N ARG A 317 3.59 -15.55 -18.53
CA ARG A 317 3.74 -14.94 -19.85
C ARG A 317 2.39 -14.30 -20.14
N SER A 318 2.40 -12.99 -20.35
CA SER A 318 1.27 -12.29 -20.95
C SER A 318 0.92 -12.98 -22.25
N GLY A 319 -0.19 -13.71 -22.26
CA GLY A 319 -0.53 -14.64 -23.33
C GLY A 319 -1.46 -15.77 -22.92
N MET A 320 -2.52 -15.47 -22.17
CA MET A 320 -3.80 -16.17 -22.23
C MET A 320 -4.84 -15.28 -21.53
N LEU A 321 -5.71 -14.72 -22.38
CA LEU A 321 -6.99 -14.12 -22.02
C LEU A 321 -7.90 -15.17 -21.37
#